data_AF-A0A4R7T616-F1
#
_entry.id   AF-A0A4R7T616-F1
#
_cell.length_a   1.000
_cell.length_b   1.000
_cell.length_c   1.000
_cell.angle_alpha   90.00
_cell.angle_beta   90.00
_cell.angle_gamma   90.00
#
_symmetry.space_group_name_H-M   'P 1'
#
loop_
_entity.id
_entity.type
_entity.pdbx_description
1 polymer ?
#
loop_
_entity_poly.entity_id
_entity_poly.type
_entity_poly.pdbx_seq_one_letter_code
_entity_poly.pdbx_strand_id
1 'polypeptide(L)'
;MRPRTFELVRYHDLSGVSGTGVVAEGCVFTDGSVALRWRGNNPATAVWPDLESVLAVHGHHGATEVRWLEPERSEPDIDQLFGTSHTVRPPTGIADPSGLPTPHPRGWAAARHLR
;
A
#
# COMPACT_ATOMS: atom_id res chain seq x y z
N MET A 1 11.81 -17.55 -8.74
CA MET A 1 11.04 -16.47 -9.41
C MET A 1 10.91 -15.29 -8.47
N ARG A 2 10.50 -14.11 -8.96
CA ARG A 2 10.11 -12.95 -8.13
C ARG A 2 8.63 -12.69 -8.33
N PRO A 3 7.93 -12.05 -7.36
CA PRO A 3 6.57 -11.59 -7.58
C PRO A 3 6.48 -10.67 -8.79
N ARG A 4 5.37 -10.73 -9.51
CA ARG A 4 5.12 -9.94 -10.72
C ARG A 4 3.95 -9.00 -10.47
N THR A 5 4.13 -7.73 -10.78
CA THR A 5 3.09 -6.71 -10.61
C THR A 5 2.31 -6.48 -11.90
N PHE A 6 1.05 -6.07 -11.75
CA PHE A 6 0.16 -5.78 -12.86
C PHE A 6 -0.84 -4.69 -12.49
N GLU A 7 -1.50 -4.15 -13.51
CA GLU A 7 -2.71 -3.34 -13.39
C GLU A 7 -3.91 -4.12 -13.92
N LEU A 8 -5.04 -4.00 -13.23
CA LEU A 8 -6.32 -4.50 -13.71
C LEU A 8 -7.03 -3.36 -14.46
N VAL A 9 -7.21 -3.53 -15.75
CA VAL A 9 -7.72 -2.50 -16.67
C VAL A 9 -9.13 -2.86 -17.09
N ARG A 10 -10.09 -1.96 -16.86
CA ARG A 10 -11.49 -2.12 -17.25
C ARG A 10 -11.83 -1.25 -18.45
N TYR A 11 -12.25 -1.87 -19.54
CA TYR A 11 -12.67 -1.17 -20.77
C TYR A 11 -14.15 -0.81 -20.75
N HIS A 12 -14.98 -1.63 -20.11
CA HIS A 12 -16.41 -1.39 -19.99
C HIS A 12 -16.88 -1.57 -18.55
N ASP A 13 -17.54 -0.55 -18.00
CA ASP A 13 -18.20 -0.65 -16.71
C ASP A 13 -19.70 -0.91 -16.91
N LEU A 14 -20.05 -2.20 -16.96
CA LEU A 14 -21.44 -2.64 -17.05
C LEU A 14 -22.22 -2.38 -15.75
N SER A 15 -21.53 -2.16 -14.63
CA SER A 15 -22.16 -1.95 -13.32
C SER A 15 -22.48 -0.48 -13.02
N GLY A 16 -21.74 0.44 -13.63
CA GLY A 16 -21.74 1.86 -13.29
C GLY A 16 -21.10 2.21 -11.94
N VAL A 17 -20.48 1.23 -11.26
CA VAL A 17 -19.91 1.41 -9.91
C VAL A 17 -18.42 1.71 -9.95
N SER A 18 -17.68 1.08 -10.85
CA SER A 18 -16.21 1.00 -10.77
C SER A 18 -15.50 1.94 -11.74
N GLY A 19 -16.20 2.44 -12.76
CA GLY A 19 -15.63 3.18 -13.87
C GLY A 19 -14.75 2.32 -14.79
N THR A 20 -14.14 3.00 -15.75
CA THR A 20 -13.21 2.45 -16.75
C THR A 20 -11.78 2.92 -16.49
N GLY A 21 -10.80 2.25 -17.10
CA GLY A 21 -9.38 2.52 -16.92
C GLY A 21 -8.75 1.57 -15.90
N VAL A 22 -7.69 2.02 -15.20
CA VAL A 22 -7.04 1.19 -14.19
C VAL A 22 -7.87 1.19 -12.91
N VAL A 23 -8.53 0.08 -12.65
CA VAL A 23 -9.43 -0.09 -11.49
C VAL A 23 -8.73 -0.70 -10.29
N ALA A 24 -7.61 -1.41 -10.50
CA ALA A 24 -6.80 -1.96 -9.42
C ALA A 24 -5.33 -2.14 -9.82
N GLU A 25 -4.47 -2.19 -8.81
CA GLU A 25 -3.10 -2.70 -8.88
C GLU A 25 -3.06 -4.12 -8.33
N GLY A 26 -2.16 -4.95 -8.83
CA GLY A 26 -2.01 -6.31 -8.34
C GLY A 26 -0.58 -6.80 -8.32
N CYS A 27 -0.35 -7.84 -7.51
CA CYS A 27 0.91 -8.57 -7.40
C CYS A 27 0.61 -10.06 -7.33
N VAL A 28 1.17 -10.83 -8.25
CA VAL A 28 1.16 -12.30 -8.18
C VAL A 28 2.46 -12.75 -7.52
N PHE A 29 2.34 -13.42 -6.39
CA PHE A 29 3.46 -13.98 -5.64
C PHE A 29 3.96 -15.26 -6.28
N THR A 30 5.14 -15.71 -5.84
CA THR A 30 5.82 -16.87 -6.41
C THR A 30 5.11 -18.20 -6.12
N ASP A 31 4.18 -18.22 -5.16
CA ASP A 31 3.31 -19.35 -4.85
C ASP A 31 1.99 -19.32 -5.63
N GLY A 32 1.79 -18.32 -6.50
CA GLY A 32 0.58 -18.13 -7.30
C GLY A 32 -0.47 -17.23 -6.65
N SER A 33 -0.39 -16.98 -5.35
CA SER A 33 -1.33 -16.11 -4.65
C SER A 33 -1.29 -14.67 -5.18
N VAL A 34 -2.40 -13.95 -5.07
CA VAL A 34 -2.53 -12.60 -5.63
C VAL A 34 -2.99 -11.62 -4.57
N ALA A 35 -2.25 -10.53 -4.39
CA ALA A 35 -2.74 -9.35 -3.70
C ALA A 35 -3.29 -8.36 -4.73
N LEU A 36 -4.48 -7.83 -4.50
CA LEU A 36 -5.14 -6.84 -5.36
C LEU A 36 -5.53 -5.60 -4.54
N ARG A 37 -5.17 -4.42 -5.01
CA ARG A 37 -5.49 -3.12 -4.42
C ARG A 37 -6.42 -2.35 -5.36
N TRP A 38 -7.69 -2.24 -4.97
CA TRP A 38 -8.68 -1.44 -5.68
C TRP A 38 -8.40 0.06 -5.53
N ARG A 39 -8.50 0.77 -6.65
CA ARG A 39 -8.41 2.24 -6.72
C ARG A 39 -9.82 2.86 -6.66
N GLY A 40 -9.90 4.19 -6.59
CA GLY A 40 -11.16 4.95 -6.59
C GLY A 40 -11.62 5.39 -5.19
N ASN A 41 -12.92 5.74 -5.06
CA ASN A 41 -13.47 6.35 -3.85
C ASN A 41 -13.51 5.43 -2.62
N ASN A 42 -13.59 4.11 -2.83
CA ASN A 42 -13.66 3.13 -1.77
C ASN A 42 -12.51 2.11 -1.92
N PRO A 43 -11.27 2.54 -1.65
CA PRO A 43 -10.11 1.69 -1.91
C PRO A 43 -10.07 0.54 -0.91
N ALA A 44 -9.88 -0.68 -1.41
CA ALA A 44 -9.85 -1.90 -0.63
C ALA A 44 -8.71 -2.82 -1.10
N THR A 45 -8.25 -3.70 -0.22
CA THR A 45 -7.25 -4.71 -0.55
C THR A 45 -7.86 -6.09 -0.36
N ALA A 46 -7.66 -6.98 -1.32
CA ALA A 46 -8.10 -8.37 -1.27
C ALA A 46 -6.94 -9.31 -1.63
N VAL A 47 -6.99 -10.52 -1.08
CA VAL A 47 -6.06 -11.60 -1.40
C VAL A 47 -6.83 -12.74 -2.05
N TRP A 48 -6.28 -13.29 -3.12
CA TRP A 48 -6.86 -14.36 -3.93
C TRP A 48 -5.89 -15.53 -4.05
N PRO A 49 -6.38 -16.76 -4.25
CA PRO A 49 -5.53 -17.94 -4.41
C PRO A 49 -4.71 -17.90 -5.70
N ASP A 50 -5.26 -17.31 -6.77
CA ASP A 50 -4.66 -17.24 -8.09
C ASP A 50 -5.30 -16.13 -8.95
N LEU A 51 -4.67 -15.84 -10.10
CA LEU A 51 -5.13 -14.82 -11.03
C LEU A 51 -6.39 -15.24 -11.79
N GLU A 52 -6.61 -16.54 -12.00
CA GLU A 52 -7.81 -17.06 -12.66
C GLU A 52 -9.06 -16.73 -11.85
N SER A 53 -9.00 -16.92 -10.53
CA SER A 53 -10.06 -16.57 -9.59
C SER A 53 -10.41 -15.08 -9.62
N VAL A 54 -9.39 -14.20 -9.74
CA VAL A 54 -9.59 -12.76 -9.92
C VAL A 54 -10.35 -12.48 -11.22
N LEU A 55 -9.95 -13.08 -12.33
CA LEU A 55 -10.56 -12.86 -13.64
C LEU A 55 -11.95 -13.50 -13.77
N ALA A 56 -12.20 -14.63 -13.10
CA ALA A 56 -13.51 -15.26 -13.06
C ALA A 56 -14.55 -14.32 -12.42
N VAL A 57 -14.17 -13.60 -11.37
CA VAL A 57 -15.08 -12.68 -10.67
C VAL A 57 -15.09 -11.28 -11.31
N HIS A 58 -13.95 -10.78 -11.79
CA HIS A 58 -13.80 -9.38 -12.20
C HIS A 58 -13.53 -9.15 -13.68
N GLY A 59 -13.30 -10.20 -14.47
CA GLY A 59 -12.99 -10.14 -15.89
C GLY A 59 -14.17 -9.70 -16.76
N HIS A 60 -15.40 -10.02 -16.34
CA HIS A 60 -16.66 -9.64 -17.02
C HIS A 60 -16.61 -9.86 -18.56
N HIS A 61 -16.40 -11.11 -19.01
CA HIS A 61 -16.37 -11.47 -20.44
C HIS A 61 -15.36 -10.65 -21.29
N GLY A 62 -14.20 -10.32 -20.72
CA GLY A 62 -13.16 -9.54 -21.39
C GLY A 62 -13.33 -8.03 -21.27
N ALA A 63 -14.35 -7.54 -20.54
CA ALA A 63 -14.46 -6.13 -20.22
C ALA A 63 -13.35 -5.65 -19.26
N THR A 64 -12.64 -6.58 -18.61
CA THR A 64 -11.50 -6.29 -17.73
C THR A 64 -10.34 -7.25 -17.99
N GLU A 65 -9.14 -6.72 -18.11
CA GLU A 65 -7.93 -7.46 -18.43
C GLU A 65 -6.76 -7.13 -17.50
N VAL A 66 -5.77 -8.02 -17.47
CA VAL A 66 -4.53 -7.86 -16.71
C VAL A 66 -3.44 -7.30 -17.63
N ARG A 67 -2.89 -6.14 -17.24
CA ARG A 67 -1.73 -5.53 -17.89
C ARG A 67 -0.50 -5.64 -16.99
N TRP A 68 0.45 -6.48 -17.38
CA TRP A 68 1.70 -6.68 -16.63
C TRP A 68 2.59 -5.44 -16.65
N LEU A 69 3.21 -5.15 -15.52
CA LEU A 69 4.20 -4.09 -15.40
C LEU A 69 5.60 -4.68 -15.52
N GLU A 70 6.47 -4.00 -16.27
CA GLU A 70 7.88 -4.37 -16.33
C GLU A 70 8.55 -3.98 -15.01
N PRO A 71 9.40 -4.83 -14.41
CA PRO A 71 10.17 -4.44 -13.24
C PRO A 71 11.05 -3.24 -13.58
N GLU A 72 10.89 -2.14 -12.85
CA GLU A 72 11.81 -1.02 -12.86
C GLU A 72 13.23 -1.54 -12.58
N ARG A 73 14.10 -1.53 -13.57
CA ARG A 73 15.55 -1.73 -13.40
C ARG A 73 16.15 -0.45 -12.85
N SER A 74 15.80 -0.09 -11.62
CA SER A 74 16.52 0.94 -10.90
C SER A 74 17.73 0.25 -10.24
N GLU A 75 18.93 0.51 -10.76
CA GLU A 75 20.11 0.31 -9.92
C GLU A 75 19.95 1.24 -8.72
N PRO A 76 20.09 0.75 -7.49
CA PRO A 76 19.98 1.62 -6.34
C PRO A 76 21.06 2.68 -6.44
N ASP A 77 20.65 3.95 -6.49
CA ASP A 77 21.57 5.06 -6.29
C ASP A 77 22.06 4.99 -4.83
N ILE A 78 23.17 4.27 -4.63
CA ILE A 78 23.76 4.00 -3.31
C ILE A 78 24.09 5.31 -2.59
N ASP A 79 24.39 6.37 -3.34
CA ASP A 79 24.72 7.69 -2.78
C ASP A 79 23.49 8.35 -2.12
N GLN A 80 22.27 8.08 -2.60
CA GLN A 80 21.03 8.55 -1.95
C GLN A 80 20.63 7.74 -0.72
N LEU A 81 21.00 6.45 -0.66
CA LEU A 81 20.66 5.55 0.46
C LEU A 81 21.46 5.85 1.73
N PHE A 82 22.69 6.38 1.60
CA PHE A 82 23.59 6.65 2.73
C PHE A 82 24.02 8.12 2.87
N GLY A 83 23.58 9.01 1.95
CA GLY A 83 24.06 10.40 1.86
C GLY A 83 23.54 11.39 2.91
N THR A 84 22.57 11.03 3.74
CA THR A 84 22.20 11.85 4.92
C THR A 84 23.02 11.40 6.12
N SER A 85 24.28 11.81 6.16
CA SER A 85 24.99 11.90 7.45
C SER A 85 24.21 12.88 8.32
N HIS A 86 23.32 12.35 9.17
CA HIS A 86 22.73 13.12 10.25
C HIS A 86 23.88 13.71 11.06
N THR A 87 24.10 15.03 10.97
CA THR A 87 25.02 15.73 11.86
C THR A 87 24.61 15.37 13.29
N VAL A 88 25.46 14.60 13.96
CA VAL A 88 25.29 14.28 15.38
C VAL A 88 25.13 15.63 16.08
N ARG A 89 23.95 15.89 16.66
CA ARG A 89 23.75 17.06 17.51
C ARG A 89 24.86 17.02 18.56
N PRO A 90 25.68 18.07 18.73
CA PRO A 90 26.64 18.07 19.81
C PRO A 90 25.87 17.87 21.12
N PRO A 91 26.42 17.16 22.12
CA PRO A 91 25.77 17.03 23.41
C PRO A 91 25.54 18.44 23.95
N THR A 92 24.29 18.89 23.92
CA THR A 92 23.87 20.07 24.68
C THR A 92 24.22 19.77 26.14
N GLY A 93 25.13 20.58 26.68
CA GLY A 93 25.63 20.44 28.04
C GLY A 93 24.48 20.23 29.03
N ILE A 94 24.77 19.44 30.07
CA ILE A 94 23.87 19.15 31.19
C ILE A 94 23.19 20.45 31.62
N ALA A 95 21.90 20.57 31.30
CA ALA A 95 21.07 21.67 31.78
C ALA A 95 20.76 21.43 33.26
N ASP A 96 20.97 22.48 34.04
CA ASP A 96 20.61 22.67 35.45
C ASP A 96 19.22 22.06 35.79
N PRO A 97 19.09 21.19 36.82
CA PRO A 97 17.86 20.45 37.11
C PRO A 97 16.81 21.26 37.90
N SER A 98 16.56 22.52 37.56
CA SER A 98 15.63 23.40 38.32
C SER A 98 14.42 23.94 37.52
N GLY A 99 14.05 23.32 36.40
CA GLY A 99 12.89 23.72 35.60
C GLY A 99 11.96 22.56 35.22
N LEU A 100 11.19 22.02 36.16
CA LEU A 100 10.11 21.07 35.85
C LEU A 100 8.82 21.83 35.50
N PRO A 101 8.21 21.65 34.31
CA PRO A 101 6.82 22.02 34.09
C PRO A 101 5.88 20.94 34.64
N THR A 102 4.78 21.38 35.23
CA THR A 102 3.73 20.59 35.90
C THR A 102 3.02 19.59 34.97
N PRO A 103 2.62 18.40 35.47
CA PRO A 103 1.91 17.42 34.65
C PRO A 103 0.41 17.77 34.54
N HIS A 104 -0.09 17.91 33.31
CA HIS A 104 -1.51 17.85 33.01
C HIS A 104 -1.98 16.39 32.93
N PRO A 105 -3.09 15.99 33.60
CA PRO A 105 -3.61 14.65 33.49
C PRO A 105 -4.44 14.51 32.20
N ARG A 106 -4.03 13.64 31.28
CA ARG A 106 -4.91 13.17 30.19
C ARG A 106 -5.32 11.74 30.48
N GLY A 107 -6.56 11.59 30.94
CA GLY A 107 -7.21 10.30 31.18
C GLY A 107 -7.43 9.54 29.86
N TRP A 108 -7.24 8.23 29.92
CA TRP A 108 -7.59 7.32 28.84
C TRP A 108 -9.12 7.10 28.83
N ALA A 109 -9.74 7.15 27.65
CA ALA A 109 -11.13 6.72 27.47
C ALA A 109 -11.13 5.40 26.70
N ALA A 110 -11.52 4.34 27.39
CA ALA A 110 -11.69 3.00 26.85
C ALA A 110 -12.86 2.96 25.85
N ALA A 111 -12.63 2.42 24.65
CA ALA A 111 -13.67 2.12 23.68
C ALA A 111 -14.43 0.84 24.11
N ARG A 112 -15.75 0.97 24.29
CA ARG A 112 -16.66 -0.16 24.58
C ARG A 112 -17.12 -0.80 23.27
N HIS A 113 -17.10 -2.13 23.28
CA HIS A 113 -17.72 -3.01 22.29
C HIS A 113 -19.22 -2.73 22.15
N LEU A 114 -19.71 -2.71 20.91
CA LEU A 114 -21.12 -2.90 20.58
C LEU A 114 -21.25 -4.23 19.84
N ARG A 115 -22.27 -4.98 20.27
CA ARG A 115 -22.71 -6.26 19.73
C ARG A 115 -23.40 -6.09 18.39
#